data_AF-A0A3P7EMR7-F1
#
_entry.id   AF-A0A3P7EMR7-F1
#
_cell.length_a   1.000
_cell.length_b   1.000
_cell.length_c   1.000
_cell.angle_alpha   90.00
_cell.angle_beta   90.00
_cell.angle_gamma   90.00
#
_symmetry.space_group_name_H-M   'P 1'
#
loop_
_entity.id
_entity.type
_entity.pdbx_description
1 polymer ?
#
loop_
_entity_poly.entity_id
_entity_poly.type
_entity_poly.pdbx_seq_one_letter_code
_entity_poly.pdbx_strand_id
1 'polypeptide(L)'
;MNEKEYIWPSRALARNLTFNQTTHVTLGSFDMEPFRCAKSSFCVNGCNPSPCPGNGTCVLESSYNEDFAGMYRNLWNVSCDCPEPGYIFRFDVNKRVDINKWLYMNCVQTHGENWESVNLKGSYSCVCKLGFNPVNNGCIPI
;
A
#
# COMPACT_ATOMS: atom_id res chain seq x y z
N MET A 1 -42.84 -7.33 8.74
CA MET A 1 -41.51 -7.08 9.32
C MET A 1 -40.66 -6.54 8.18
N ASN A 2 -40.29 -5.26 8.22
CA ASN A 2 -39.52 -4.61 7.14
C ASN A 2 -38.14 -5.26 7.05
N GLU A 3 -37.88 -5.97 5.96
CA GLU A 3 -36.54 -6.46 5.64
C GLU A 3 -35.64 -5.24 5.42
N LYS A 4 -34.74 -5.01 6.38
CA LYS A 4 -33.65 -4.06 6.25
C LYS A 4 -32.71 -4.61 5.18
N GLU A 5 -32.88 -4.14 3.95
CA GLU A 5 -31.97 -4.44 2.84
C GLU A 5 -30.63 -3.75 3.13
N TYR A 6 -29.70 -4.50 3.70
CA TYR A 6 -28.31 -4.08 3.85
C TYR A 6 -27.68 -4.02 2.45
N ILE A 7 -27.61 -2.82 1.86
CA ILE A 7 -26.90 -2.59 0.60
C ILE A 7 -25.40 -2.44 0.92
N TRP A 8 -24.69 -3.56 1.03
CA TRP A 8 -23.23 -3.61 1.23
C TRP A 8 -22.58 -4.53 0.18
N PRO A 9 -21.54 -4.08 -0.53
CA PRO A 9 -21.46 -2.86 -1.30
C PRO A 9 -21.87 -3.11 -2.77
N SER A 10 -22.48 -2.09 -3.36
CA SER A 10 -22.97 -2.03 -4.74
C SER A 10 -22.07 -2.72 -5.78
N ARG A 11 -22.64 -3.72 -6.46
CA ARG A 11 -22.23 -4.22 -7.80
C ARG A 11 -20.82 -4.80 -7.91
N ALA A 12 -20.44 -5.68 -6.99
CA ALA A 12 -19.83 -6.92 -7.45
C ALA A 12 -20.86 -7.57 -8.38
N LEU A 13 -20.53 -7.66 -9.67
CA LEU A 13 -21.45 -7.85 -10.81
C LEU A 13 -22.30 -9.12 -10.68
N ALA A 14 -23.39 -9.03 -9.93
CA ALA A 14 -24.46 -10.02 -9.98
C ALA A 14 -25.07 -9.94 -11.39
N ARG A 15 -24.87 -10.99 -12.18
CA ARG A 15 -25.58 -11.16 -13.46
C ARG A 15 -26.51 -12.36 -13.37
N ASN A 16 -27.71 -12.15 -13.86
CA ASN A 16 -28.65 -13.23 -14.15
C ASN A 16 -28.12 -14.00 -15.36
N LEU A 17 -27.87 -15.29 -15.16
CA LEU A 17 -27.35 -16.20 -16.16
C LEU A 17 -28.34 -17.35 -16.29
N THR A 18 -28.91 -17.52 -17.49
CA THR A 18 -29.88 -18.60 -17.73
C THR A 18 -29.11 -19.85 -18.16
N PHE A 19 -29.21 -20.91 -17.34
CA PHE A 19 -28.64 -22.22 -17.60
C PHE A 19 -29.74 -23.27 -17.51
N ASN A 20 -29.86 -24.15 -18.51
CA ASN A 20 -30.94 -25.15 -18.60
C ASN A 20 -32.34 -24.57 -18.31
N GLN A 21 -32.67 -23.45 -18.96
CA GLN A 21 -33.94 -22.74 -18.80
C GLN A 21 -34.21 -22.20 -17.37
N THR A 22 -33.25 -22.31 -16.47
CA THR A 22 -33.32 -21.78 -15.09
C THR A 22 -32.42 -20.56 -14.98
N THR A 23 -32.94 -19.47 -14.43
CA THR A 23 -32.14 -18.25 -14.21
C THR A 23 -31.41 -18.34 -12.88
N HIS A 24 -30.08 -18.23 -12.91
CA HIS A 24 -29.21 -18.21 -11.74
C HIS A 24 -28.60 -16.82 -11.56
N VAL A 25 -28.53 -16.32 -10.34
CA VAL A 25 -27.75 -15.12 -10.01
C VAL A 25 -26.32 -15.57 -9.75
N THR A 26 -25.38 -15.21 -10.62
CA THR A 26 -23.96 -15.54 -10.42
C THR A 26 -23.24 -14.36 -9.76
N LEU A 27 -22.54 -14.64 -8.65
CA LEU A 27 -21.70 -13.69 -7.94
C LEU A 27 -20.26 -13.92 -8.38
N GLY A 28 -19.59 -12.87 -8.88
CA GLY A 28 -18.19 -12.97 -9.30
C GLY A 28 -17.99 -13.82 -10.54
N SER A 29 -18.83 -13.67 -11.57
CA SER A 29 -18.54 -14.25 -12.88
C SER A 29 -17.18 -13.72 -13.35
N PHE A 30 -16.15 -14.56 -13.21
CA PHE A 30 -14.87 -14.38 -13.87
C PHE A 30 -15.18 -14.23 -15.35
N ASP A 31 -14.77 -13.11 -15.94
CA ASP A 31 -14.79 -12.96 -17.39
C ASP A 31 -14.08 -14.18 -17.99
N MET A 32 -14.72 -14.88 -18.92
CA MET A 32 -14.14 -16.05 -19.62
C MET A 32 -12.97 -15.63 -20.52
N GLU A 33 -12.91 -14.35 -20.87
CA GLU A 33 -11.72 -13.71 -21.41
C GLU A 33 -11.34 -12.55 -20.49
N PRO A 34 -10.75 -12.84 -19.31
CA PRO A 34 -10.23 -11.78 -18.48
C PRO A 34 -9.31 -10.94 -19.37
N PHE A 35 -9.43 -9.61 -19.27
CA PHE A 35 -8.70 -8.60 -20.08
C PHE A 35 -9.33 -8.08 -21.39
N ARG A 36 -10.52 -8.49 -21.86
CA ARG A 36 -11.16 -7.75 -22.99
C ARG A 36 -11.39 -6.27 -22.67
N CYS A 37 -11.71 -5.96 -21.41
CA CYS A 37 -11.84 -4.61 -20.89
C CYS A 37 -10.50 -3.92 -20.56
N ALA A 38 -9.35 -4.61 -20.62
CA ALA A 38 -8.05 -3.95 -20.46
C ALA A 38 -7.80 -2.86 -21.53
N LYS A 39 -8.52 -2.91 -22.65
CA LYS A 39 -8.51 -1.86 -23.68
C LYS A 39 -9.12 -0.52 -23.21
N SER A 40 -9.99 -0.52 -22.20
CA SER A 40 -10.76 0.69 -21.80
C SER A 40 -10.96 0.90 -20.28
N SER A 41 -10.78 -0.11 -19.43
CA SER A 41 -10.97 -0.07 -17.97
C SER A 41 -10.39 -1.37 -17.39
N PHE A 42 -9.11 -1.44 -17.05
CA PHE A 42 -8.56 -1.13 -15.72
C PHE A 42 -7.05 -0.86 -15.75
N CYS A 43 -6.48 -0.49 -16.91
CA CYS A 43 -5.12 0.04 -16.96
C CYS A 43 -5.13 1.50 -16.54
N VAL A 44 -5.56 1.81 -15.33
CA VAL A 44 -5.25 3.16 -14.85
C VAL A 44 -3.75 3.23 -14.69
N ASN A 45 -3.13 4.08 -15.49
CA ASN A 45 -1.79 4.53 -15.24
C ASN A 45 -1.85 5.69 -14.23
N GLY A 46 -1.76 5.38 -12.92
CA GLY A 46 -1.69 6.41 -11.87
C GLY A 46 -0.53 7.40 -12.06
N CYS A 47 0.43 7.07 -12.93
CA CYS A 47 1.55 7.90 -13.33
C CYS A 47 1.33 8.69 -14.63
N ASN A 48 0.11 8.73 -15.19
CA ASN A 48 -0.19 9.52 -16.40
C ASN A 48 -1.40 10.45 -16.20
N PRO A 49 -1.20 11.78 -16.13
CA PRO A 49 0.09 12.47 -16.17
C PRO A 49 0.95 12.18 -14.93
N SER A 50 2.28 12.25 -15.07
CA SER A 50 3.17 12.07 -13.91
C SER A 50 2.95 13.22 -12.93
N PRO A 51 2.66 12.94 -11.64
CA PRO A 51 2.56 13.98 -10.63
C PRO A 51 3.94 14.48 -10.18
N CYS A 52 5.02 13.87 -10.68
CA CYS A 52 6.37 14.15 -10.23
C CYS A 52 6.94 15.42 -10.86
N PRO A 53 7.68 16.23 -10.09
CA PRO A 53 8.28 17.46 -10.61
C PRO A 53 9.36 17.14 -11.65
N GLY A 54 9.41 17.95 -12.72
CA GLY A 54 10.38 17.80 -13.81
C GLY A 54 10.23 16.46 -14.54
N ASN A 55 11.35 15.79 -14.81
CA ASN A 55 11.38 14.46 -15.42
C ASN A 55 11.43 13.35 -14.35
N GLY A 56 10.82 13.56 -13.18
CA GLY A 56 10.80 12.56 -12.11
C GLY A 56 10.06 11.30 -12.56
N THR A 57 10.65 10.13 -12.32
CA THR A 57 9.99 8.84 -12.56
C THR A 57 8.90 8.65 -11.51
N CYS A 58 7.66 8.49 -11.95
CA CYS A 58 6.58 8.13 -11.06
C CYS A 58 6.63 6.63 -10.75
N VAL A 59 6.38 6.29 -9.48
CA VAL A 59 6.44 4.93 -8.95
C VAL A 59 5.08 4.57 -8.38
N LEU A 60 4.60 3.38 -8.71
CA LEU A 60 3.40 2.78 -8.15
C LEU A 60 3.81 1.53 -7.37
N GLU A 61 3.84 1.62 -6.04
CA GLU A 61 4.12 0.48 -5.17
C GLU A 61 2.82 -0.21 -4.78
N SER A 62 2.72 -1.51 -5.02
CA SER A 62 1.52 -2.29 -4.69
C SER A 62 1.22 -2.27 -3.18
N SER A 63 2.26 -2.28 -2.34
CA SER A 63 2.14 -2.25 -0.87
C SER A 63 1.55 -0.96 -0.31
N TYR A 64 1.49 0.12 -1.10
CA TYR A 64 0.86 1.38 -0.66
C TYR A 64 -0.61 1.48 -1.08
N ASN A 65 -1.11 0.52 -1.87
CA ASN A 65 -2.43 0.54 -2.48
C ASN A 65 -3.30 -0.59 -1.92
N GLU A 66 -3.55 -0.56 -0.61
CA GLU A 66 -4.43 -1.51 0.09
C GLU A 66 -5.90 -1.03 0.15
N ASP A 67 -6.17 0.26 -0.12
CA ASP A 67 -7.53 0.81 -0.17
C ASP A 67 -8.22 0.48 -1.50
N PHE A 68 -9.01 -0.60 -1.48
CA PHE A 68 -9.78 -1.04 -2.64
C PHE A 68 -10.80 0.02 -3.13
N ALA A 69 -11.39 0.80 -2.22
CA ALA A 69 -12.34 1.85 -2.60
C ALA A 69 -11.62 3.01 -3.31
N GLY A 70 -10.43 3.37 -2.82
CA GLY A 70 -9.51 4.30 -3.47
C GLY A 70 -9.10 3.83 -4.86
N MET A 71 -8.64 2.58 -4.99
CA MET A 71 -8.26 1.99 -6.29
C MET A 71 -9.44 2.01 -7.28
N TYR A 72 -10.64 1.62 -6.84
CA TYR A 72 -11.85 1.65 -7.66
C TYR A 72 -12.20 3.08 -8.11
N ARG A 73 -11.97 4.08 -7.25
CA ARG A 73 -12.17 5.51 -7.54
C ARG A 73 -11.01 6.16 -8.27
N ASN A 74 -10.00 5.39 -8.68
CA ASN A 74 -8.81 5.89 -9.33
C ASN A 74 -7.95 6.85 -8.47
N LEU A 75 -7.93 6.63 -7.15
CA LEU A 75 -7.11 7.36 -6.19
C LEU A 75 -5.88 6.53 -5.82
N TRP A 76 -5.02 6.27 -6.80
CA TRP A 76 -3.80 5.48 -6.58
C TRP A 76 -2.78 6.25 -5.74
N ASN A 77 -2.23 5.57 -4.74
CA ASN A 77 -1.05 6.03 -4.03
C ASN A 77 0.16 5.82 -4.93
N VAL A 78 0.51 6.86 -5.66
CA VAL A 78 1.76 6.98 -6.41
C VAL A 78 2.76 7.83 -5.65
N SER A 79 4.04 7.60 -5.90
CA SER A 79 5.12 8.46 -5.41
C SER A 79 6.08 8.78 -6.56
N CYS A 80 7.15 9.50 -6.24
CA CYS A 80 8.20 9.82 -7.18
C CYS A 80 9.49 9.16 -6.73
N ASP A 81 10.22 8.64 -7.72
CA ASP A 81 11.50 8.03 -7.48
C ASP A 81 12.48 9.02 -6.85
N CYS A 82 13.24 8.50 -5.90
CA CYS A 82 14.22 9.23 -5.12
C CYS A 82 15.60 8.63 -5.41
N PRO A 83 16.56 9.40 -5.96
CA PRO A 83 17.92 8.94 -6.21
C PRO A 83 18.63 8.45 -4.95
N GLU A 84 18.25 9.01 -3.80
CA GLU A 84 18.79 8.67 -2.50
C GLU A 84 17.97 7.52 -1.88
N PRO A 85 18.61 6.40 -1.48
CA PRO A 85 17.89 5.30 -0.88
C PRO A 85 17.29 5.70 0.48
N GLY A 86 16.11 5.18 0.78
CA GLY A 86 15.42 5.48 2.04
C GLY A 86 14.66 6.80 2.05
N TYR A 87 14.42 7.40 0.89
CA TYR A 87 13.61 8.61 0.76
C TYR A 87 12.29 8.32 0.05
N ILE A 88 11.23 9.03 0.46
CA ILE A 88 9.96 9.11 -0.27
C ILE A 88 9.72 10.53 -0.73
N PHE A 89 9.04 10.67 -1.87
CA PHE A 89 8.55 11.96 -2.28
C PHE A 89 7.24 12.28 -1.59
N ARG A 90 7.19 13.43 -0.91
CA ARG A 90 5.97 13.96 -0.30
C ARG A 90 5.46 15.15 -1.10
N PHE A 91 4.30 14.96 -1.71
CA PHE A 91 3.65 15.99 -2.54
C PHE A 91 3.22 17.22 -1.75
N ASP A 92 2.81 17.06 -0.50
CA ASP A 92 2.34 18.17 0.34
C ASP A 92 3.44 19.18 0.69
N VAL A 93 4.69 18.73 0.78
CA VAL A 93 5.87 19.61 0.95
C VAL A 93 6.69 19.77 -0.33
N ASN A 94 6.28 19.13 -1.42
CA ASN A 94 6.98 19.08 -2.71
C ASN A 94 8.49 18.79 -2.58
N LYS A 95 8.84 17.84 -1.69
CA LYS A 95 10.23 17.48 -1.37
C LYS A 95 10.38 15.98 -1.17
N ARG A 96 11.60 15.50 -1.42
CA ARG A 96 12.06 14.18 -0.97
C ARG A 96 12.35 14.27 0.52
N VAL A 97 11.74 13.39 1.29
CA VAL A 97 11.94 13.30 2.73
C VAL A 97 12.45 11.92 3.08
N ASP A 98 13.29 11.87 4.09
CA ASP A 98 13.76 10.62 4.66
C ASP A 98 12.56 9.82 5.20
N ILE A 99 12.46 8.55 4.79
CA ILE A 99 11.43 7.63 5.28
C ILE A 99 11.77 7.35 6.74
N ASN A 100 10.84 7.63 7.65
CA ASN A 100 10.96 7.12 9.00
C ASN A 100 10.73 5.61 9.01
N LYS A 101 11.79 4.83 8.76
CA LYS A 101 11.73 3.37 8.68
C LYS A 101 11.30 2.73 10.00
N TRP A 102 11.37 3.44 11.12
CA TRP A 102 10.83 2.98 12.41
C TRP A 102 9.35 2.59 12.33
N LEU A 103 8.56 3.30 11.52
CA LEU A 103 7.13 2.99 11.37
C LEU A 103 6.87 1.59 10.77
N TYR A 104 7.86 1.03 10.07
CA TYR A 104 7.73 -0.26 9.38
C TYR A 104 8.63 -1.35 9.97
N MET A 105 9.79 -0.96 10.54
CA MET A 105 10.77 -1.89 11.09
C MET A 105 10.78 -1.86 12.61
N ASN A 106 10.49 -3.03 13.19
CA ASN A 106 10.43 -3.20 14.63
C ASN A 106 11.70 -3.88 15.16
N CYS A 107 12.68 -3.09 15.63
CA CYS A 107 13.88 -3.62 16.27
C CYS A 107 13.56 -4.51 17.49
N VAL A 108 12.41 -4.33 18.15
CA VAL A 108 11.98 -5.21 19.26
C VAL A 108 11.65 -6.61 18.75
N GLN A 109 11.03 -6.74 17.58
CA GLN A 109 10.75 -8.06 17.00
C GLN A 109 12.04 -8.78 16.58
N THR A 110 13.04 -8.05 16.08
CA THR A 110 14.29 -8.64 15.58
C THR A 110 15.33 -8.90 16.68
N HIS A 111 15.45 -8.01 17.66
CA HIS A 111 16.53 -8.01 18.65
C HIS A 111 16.06 -8.11 20.11
N GLY A 112 14.75 -7.97 20.38
CA GLY A 112 14.17 -8.04 21.71
C GLY A 112 13.83 -6.68 22.34
N GLU A 113 13.13 -6.72 23.48
CA GLU A 113 12.47 -5.56 24.10
C GLU A 113 13.41 -4.42 24.54
N ASN A 114 14.70 -4.70 24.69
CA ASN A 114 15.69 -3.71 25.14
C ASN A 114 16.28 -2.87 24.00
N TRP A 115 15.82 -3.10 22.77
CA TRP A 115 16.24 -2.38 21.58
C TRP A 115 15.18 -1.35 21.14
N GLU A 116 15.64 -0.27 20.52
CA GLU A 116 14.81 0.74 19.88
C GLU A 116 15.37 1.10 18.50
N SER A 117 14.48 1.51 17.58
CA SER A 117 14.88 1.96 16.25
C SER A 117 15.16 3.46 16.28
N VAL A 118 16.32 3.88 15.80
CA VAL A 118 16.62 5.29 15.53
C VAL A 118 16.59 5.54 14.03
N ASN A 119 15.97 6.66 13.66
CA ASN A 119 15.93 7.11 12.27
C ASN A 119 17.21 7.86 11.94
N LEU A 120 17.88 7.47 10.86
CA LEU A 120 19.11 8.09 10.36
C LEU A 120 18.87 8.61 8.96
N LYS A 121 19.69 9.54 8.48
CA LYS A 121 19.57 10.02 7.09
C LYS A 121 19.72 8.86 6.09
N GLY A 122 18.69 8.58 5.29
CA GLY A 122 18.58 7.49 4.32
C GLY A 122 18.49 6.08 4.92
N SER A 123 18.54 5.95 6.25
CA SER A 123 18.81 4.67 6.92
C SER A 123 18.16 4.59 8.30
N TYR A 124 18.37 3.48 8.98
CA TYR A 124 17.93 3.31 10.37
C TYR A 124 18.95 2.45 11.08
N SER A 125 18.95 2.51 12.41
CA SER A 125 19.75 1.62 13.24
C SER A 125 18.91 1.12 14.40
N CYS A 126 19.13 -0.13 14.80
CA CYS A 126 18.69 -0.63 16.09
C CYS A 126 19.75 -0.27 17.14
N VAL A 127 19.34 0.36 18.23
CA VAL A 127 20.21 0.73 19.35
C VAL A 127 19.60 0.28 20.66
N CYS A 128 20.38 0.22 21.74
CA CYS A 128 19.83 -0.06 23.06
C CYS A 128 19.03 1.12 23.59
N LYS A 129 17.90 0.82 24.24
CA LYS A 129 17.10 1.81 24.96
C LYS A 129 17.92 2.50 26.04
N LEU A 130 17.52 3.71 26.41
CA LEU A 130 18.04 4.39 27.61
C LEU A 130 18.00 3.46 28.82
N GLY A 131 19.12 3.38 29.56
CA GLY A 131 19.28 2.46 30.69
C GLY A 131 19.87 1.10 30.34
N PHE A 132 20.23 0.86 29.07
CA PHE A 132 20.88 -0.37 28.63
C PHE A 132 22.18 -0.11 27.86
N ASN A 133 23.18 -0.97 28.06
CA ASN A 133 24.44 -0.96 27.31
C ASN A 133 24.48 -2.07 26.25
N PRO A 134 25.01 -1.79 25.05
CA PRO A 134 25.24 -2.82 24.04
C PRO A 134 26.38 -3.75 24.46
N VAL A 135 26.10 -5.04 24.65
CA VAL A 135 27.09 -6.08 24.96
C VAL A 135 26.79 -7.32 24.15
N ASN A 136 27.78 -7.84 23.41
CA ASN A 136 27.69 -9.10 22.64
C ASN A 136 26.41 -9.24 21.81
N ASN A 137 26.04 -8.20 21.05
CA ASN A 137 24.83 -8.17 20.23
C ASN A 137 23.51 -8.26 21.03
N GLY A 138 23.53 -7.89 22.31
CA GLY A 138 22.38 -7.71 23.18
C GLY A 138 22.44 -6.36 23.92
N CYS A 139 21.38 -6.05 24.65
CA CYS A 139 21.28 -4.86 25.48
C CYS A 139 21.08 -5.27 26.94
N ILE A 140 22.09 -5.02 27.79
CA ILE A 140 22.06 -5.32 29.22
C ILE A 140 21.72 -4.08 30.05
N PRO A 141 20.99 -4.18 31.17
CA PRO A 141 20.75 -3.03 32.04
C PRO A 141 22.06 -2.42 32.56
N ILE A 142 22.04 -1.11 32.78
CA ILE A 142 23.08 -0.37 33.52
C ILE A 142 22.87 -0.53 35.03
#